data_AF-A0A530JU95-F1
#
_entry.id   AF-A0A530JU95-F1
#
_cell.length_a   1.000
_cell.length_b   1.000
_cell.length_c   1.000
_cell.angle_alpha   90.00
_cell.angle_beta   90.00
_cell.angle_gamma   90.00
#
_symmetry.space_group_name_H-M   'P 1'
#
loop_
_entity.id
_entity.type
_entity.pdbx_description
1 polymer ?
#
loop_
_entity_poly.entity_id
_entity_poly.type
_entity_poly.pdbx_seq_one_letter_code
_entity_poly.pdbx_strand_id
1 'polypeptide(L)' 'VGILWLFEDWVRPHFESGALEPVLEPWWQSFPGPFLYYPGRRLVPAPLRAFIDYIKTPAGRGP' A
#
# COMPACT_ATOMS: atom_id res chain seq x y z
N VAL A 1 -27.66 -2.16 3.98
CA VAL A 1 -27.13 -0.99 3.23
C VAL A 1 -26.32 -0.17 4.20
N GLY A 2 -25.15 0.34 3.79
CA GLY A 2 -24.27 1.08 4.68
C GLY A 2 -23.04 1.60 3.96
N ILE A 3 -22.13 2.16 4.76
CA ILE A 3 -20.84 2.70 4.33
C ILE A 3 -19.74 1.72 4.76
N LEU A 4 -18.70 1.59 3.96
CA LEU A 4 -17.49 0.85 4.27
C LEU A 4 -16.26 1.74 4.15
N TRP A 5 -15.17 1.35 4.79
CA TRP A 5 -13.88 2.02 4.68
C TRP A 5 -12.79 0.96 4.50
N LEU A 6 -12.09 1.00 3.36
CA LEU A 6 -11.12 0.00 2.93
C LEU A 6 -9.99 0.67 2.13
N PHE A 7 -8.95 -0.09 1.77
CA PHE A 7 -7.88 0.37 0.89
C PHE A 7 -8.42 0.74 -0.49
N GLU A 8 -7.96 1.89 -1.00
CA GLU A 8 -8.46 2.49 -2.23
C GLU A 8 -8.33 1.54 -3.43
N ASP A 9 -7.21 0.83 -3.56
CA ASP A 9 -6.98 -0.08 -4.69
C ASP A 9 -7.94 -1.27 -4.73
N TRP A 10 -8.52 -1.64 -3.59
CA TRP A 10 -9.49 -2.74 -3.52
C TRP A 10 -10.89 -2.27 -3.93
N VAL A 11 -11.22 -1.00 -3.68
CA VAL A 11 -12.52 -0.40 -4.02
C VAL A 11 -12.53 0.28 -5.39
N ARG A 12 -11.35 0.59 -5.96
CA ARG A 12 -11.19 1.28 -7.24
C ARG A 12 -12.00 0.65 -8.39
N PRO A 13 -12.00 -0.69 -8.60
CA PRO A 13 -12.82 -1.29 -9.67
C PRO A 13 -14.34 -1.09 -9.46
N HIS A 14 -14.77 -0.94 -8.20
CA HIS A 14 -16.17 -0.72 -7.86
C HIS A 14 -16.59 0.74 -8.03
N PHE A 15 -15.67 1.69 -7.85
CA PHE A 15 -15.89 3.08 -8.25
C PHE A 15 -15.93 3.21 -9.78
N GLU A 16 -15.00 2.57 -10.49
CA GLU A 16 -14.94 2.60 -11.97
C GLU A 16 -16.19 2.00 -12.63
N SER A 17 -16.76 0.95 -12.03
CA SER A 17 -18.00 0.33 -12.50
C SER A 17 -19.29 1.05 -12.06
N GLY A 18 -19.19 2.04 -11.16
CA GLY A 18 -20.34 2.73 -10.57
C GLY A 18 -21.12 1.89 -9.55
N ALA A 19 -20.59 0.73 -9.13
CA ALA A 19 -21.19 -0.10 -8.10
C ALA A 19 -21.06 0.52 -6.69
N LEU A 20 -20.09 1.39 -6.49
CA LEU A 20 -19.89 2.18 -5.27
C LEU A 20 -19.74 3.66 -5.62
N GLU A 21 -20.18 4.53 -4.70
CA GLU A 21 -20.02 5.98 -4.79
C GLU A 21 -19.05 6.46 -3.69
N PRO A 22 -17.99 7.22 -4.03
CA PRO A 22 -17.10 7.80 -3.04
C PRO A 22 -17.83 8.91 -2.28
N VAL A 23 -17.66 8.93 -0.95
CA VAL A 23 -18.29 9.93 -0.07
C VAL A 23 -17.25 10.50 0.89
N LEU A 24 -17.39 11.78 1.21
CA LEU A 24 -16.50 12.50 2.15
C LEU A 24 -15.01 12.46 1.76
N GLU A 25 -14.69 12.48 0.46
CA GLU A 25 -13.31 12.46 -0.06
C GLU A 25 -12.34 13.43 0.63
N PRO A 26 -12.73 14.67 1.00
CA PRO A 26 -11.83 15.58 1.72
C PRO A 26 -11.37 15.08 3.10
N TRP A 27 -12.01 14.05 3.65
CA TRP A 27 -11.72 13.46 4.96
C TRP A 27 -10.92 12.15 4.86
N TRP A 28 -10.64 11.68 3.65
CA TRP A 28 -9.92 10.43 3.46
C TRP A 28 -8.49 10.55 3.97
N GLN A 29 -8.05 9.52 4.69
CA GLN A 29 -6.70 9.46 5.22
C GLN A 29 -5.76 8.88 4.17
N SER A 30 -4.65 9.57 3.90
CA SER A 30 -3.59 8.99 3.09
C SER A 30 -2.93 7.84 3.83
N PHE A 31 -2.82 6.69 3.17
CA PHE A 31 -2.08 5.54 3.70
C PHE A 31 -0.64 5.59 3.17
N PRO A 32 0.40 5.73 4.03
CA PRO A 32 1.79 5.82 3.59
C PRO A 32 2.36 4.48 3.06
N GLY A 33 1.54 3.43 3.06
CA GLY A 33 1.94 2.08 2.69
C GLY A 33 2.32 1.22 3.90
N PRO A 34 2.51 -0.10 3.67
CA PRO A 34 2.92 -1.03 4.71
C PRO A 34 4.39 -0.80 5.12
N PHE A 35 4.70 -1.09 6.39
CA PHE A 35 6.08 -1.06 6.90
C PHE A 35 6.61 -2.49 7.05
N LEU A 36 7.84 -2.73 6.56
CA LEU A 36 8.57 -3.96 6.86
C LEU A 36 9.29 -3.84 8.21
N TYR A 37 8.82 -4.58 9.20
CA TYR A 37 9.51 -4.74 10.49
C TYR A 37 10.45 -5.95 10.47
N TYR A 38 11.69 -5.76 10.96
CA TYR A 38 12.63 -6.85 11.21
C TYR A 38 13.53 -6.51 12.41
N PRO A 39 13.93 -7.50 13.23
CA PRO A 39 14.81 -7.28 14.37
C PRO A 39 16.27 -7.08 13.93
N GLY A 40 17.03 -6.27 14.67
CA GLY A 40 18.47 -6.10 14.47
C GLY A 40 18.85 -5.21 13.29
N ARG A 41 19.02 -3.90 13.54
CA ARG A 41 19.44 -2.93 12.51
C ARG A 41 20.95 -2.94 12.21
N ARG A 42 21.76 -3.48 13.13
CA ARG A 42 23.24 -3.44 13.03
C ARG A 42 23.83 -4.57 12.20
N LEU A 43 23.26 -5.77 12.29
CA LEU A 43 23.73 -6.97 11.59
C LEU A 43 22.57 -7.59 10.81
N VAL A 44 22.27 -7.00 9.65
CA VAL A 44 21.27 -7.54 8.72
C VAL A 44 21.93 -8.63 7.86
N PRO A 45 21.47 -9.90 7.92
CA PRO A 45 22.00 -10.97 7.07
C PRO A 45 21.90 -10.63 5.59
N ALA A 46 22.87 -11.07 4.78
CA ALA A 46 22.96 -10.72 3.36
C ALA A 46 21.66 -11.01 2.56
N PRO A 47 20.97 -12.15 2.75
CA PRO A 47 19.71 -12.41 2.04
C PRO A 47 18.59 -11.43 2.41
N LEU A 48 18.46 -11.08 3.69
CA LEU A 48 17.44 -10.12 4.15
C LEU A 48 17.74 -8.72 3.64
N ARG A 49 19.03 -8.33 3.57
CA ARG A 49 19.43 -7.05 2.98
C ARG A 49 19.03 -6.97 1.51
N ALA A 50 19.36 -8.01 0.72
CA ALA A 50 18.98 -8.07 -0.69
C ALA A 50 17.46 -7.96 -0.87
N PHE A 51 16.66 -8.62 -0.01
CA PHE A 51 15.21 -8.50 -0.04
C PHE A 51 14.73 -7.08 0.31
N ILE A 52 15.28 -6.47 1.36
CA ILE A 52 14.95 -5.08 1.76
C ILE A 52 15.25 -4.10 0.62
N ASP A 53 16.40 -4.26 -0.05
CA ASP A 53 16.80 -3.39 -1.15
C ASP A 53 15.87 -3.58 -2.37
N TYR A 54 15.47 -4.83 -2.65
CA TYR A 54 14.51 -5.14 -3.70
C TYR A 54 13.15 -4.45 -3.47
N ILE A 55 12.55 -4.57 -2.28
CA ILE A 55 11.24 -3.97 -2.01
C ILE A 55 11.27 -2.44 -1.87
N LYS A 56 12.43 -1.86 -1.53
CA LYS A 56 12.62 -0.40 -1.42
C LYS A 56 12.80 0.28 -2.76
N THR A 57 13.11 -0.49 -3.81
CA THR A 57 13.21 0.05 -5.16
C THR A 57 11.85 0.63 -5.52
N PRO A 58 11.73 1.95 -5.76
CA PRO A 58 10.48 2.54 -6.20
C PRO A 58 9.98 1.75 -7.40
N ALA A 59 8.67 1.51 -7.50
CA ALA A 59 8.07 0.98 -8.72
C ALA A 59 8.10 2.03 -9.84
N GLY A 60 9.29 2.53 -10.19
CA GLY A 60 9.55 3.18 -11.45
C GLY A 60 9.73 2.07 -12.46
N ARG A 61 8.64 1.76 -13.19
CA ARG A 61 8.62 1.00 -14.45
C ARG A 61 9.72 -0.07 -14.54
N GLY A 62 9.38 -1.30 -14.13
CA GLY A 62 10.11 -2.45 -14.67
C GLY A 62 10.13 -2.39 -16.21
N PRO A 63 11.11 -3.03 -16.87
CA PRO A 63 11.26 -2.99 -18.32
C PRO A 63 9.93 -3.23 -19.06
#